data_AF-A0AAV8Z402-F1
#
_entry.id   AF-A0AAV8Z402-F1
#
_cell.length_a   1.000
_cell.length_b   1.000
_cell.length_c   1.000
_cell.angle_alpha   90.00
_cell.angle_beta   90.00
_cell.angle_gamma   90.00
#
_symmetry.space_group_name_H-M   'P 1'
#
loop_
_entity.id
_entity.type
_entity.pdbx_description
1 polymer ?
#
loop_
_entity_poly.entity_id
_entity_poly.type
_entity_poly.pdbx_seq_one_letter_code
_entity_poly.pdbx_strand_id
1 'polypeptide(L)'
;MDYSILTLTFCLSITVCAQQLGKINDKCRTVQECGNFGYLCARNRTCQCLHPLYVPNKEGEECVGIIDQKCRYDSHCIEGAFCEGQKICKCKDYLYPNEDGLCSSHS
;
A
#
# COMPACT_ATOMS: atom_id res chain seq x y z
N MET A 1 -40.72 40.64 -24.68
CA MET A 1 -41.08 39.25 -24.36
C MET A 1 -40.46 38.44 -25.49
N ASP A 2 -39.44 37.62 -25.29
CA ASP A 2 -39.16 36.74 -24.14
C ASP A 2 -37.67 36.62 -23.83
N TYR A 3 -37.34 36.76 -22.55
CA TYR A 3 -36.04 36.41 -21.98
C TYR A 3 -36.09 34.93 -21.62
N SER A 4 -35.65 34.05 -22.52
CA SER A 4 -35.47 32.63 -22.17
C SER A 4 -34.08 32.41 -21.58
N ILE A 5 -34.09 32.45 -20.25
CA ILE A 5 -33.07 32.02 -19.32
C ILE A 5 -32.72 30.56 -19.64
N LEU A 6 -31.58 30.32 -20.30
CA LEU A 6 -30.89 29.04 -20.24
C LEU A 6 -29.61 29.20 -19.41
N THR A 7 -29.83 29.41 -18.12
CA THR A 7 -28.92 28.92 -17.08
C THR A 7 -28.71 27.43 -17.30
N LEU A 8 -27.53 27.03 -17.74
CA LEU A 8 -27.06 25.64 -17.62
C LEU A 8 -25.56 25.66 -17.30
N THR A 9 -25.33 25.98 -16.03
CA THR A 9 -24.41 25.25 -15.14
C THR A 9 -23.04 24.92 -15.76
N PHE A 10 -22.10 25.86 -15.63
CA PHE A 10 -20.68 25.53 -15.65
C PHE A 10 -20.43 24.47 -14.57
N CYS A 11 -20.29 23.21 -14.99
CA CYS A 11 -19.88 22.13 -14.12
C CYS A 11 -18.53 22.49 -13.50
N LEU A 12 -18.58 22.93 -12.23
CA LEU A 12 -17.48 22.86 -11.27
C LEU A 12 -17.07 21.40 -11.18
N SER A 13 -16.28 20.98 -12.15
CA SER A 13 -15.63 19.68 -12.19
C SER A 13 -14.52 19.79 -11.17
N ILE A 14 -14.84 19.51 -9.91
CA ILE A 14 -13.83 19.23 -8.90
C ILE A 14 -13.23 17.90 -9.33
N THR A 15 -12.30 17.94 -10.27
CA THR A 15 -11.48 16.79 -10.62
C THR A 15 -10.59 16.56 -9.41
N VAL A 16 -11.11 15.83 -8.42
CA VAL A 16 -10.26 15.21 -7.41
C VAL A 16 -9.39 14.26 -8.21
N CYS A 17 -8.19 14.70 -8.59
CA CYS A 17 -7.16 13.79 -9.05
C CYS A 17 -6.94 12.82 -7.89
N ALA A 18 -7.57 11.65 -7.95
CA ALA A 18 -7.16 10.52 -7.15
C ALA A 18 -5.72 10.25 -7.58
N GLN A 19 -4.76 10.78 -6.81
CA GLN A 19 -3.36 10.46 -7.00
C GLN A 19 -3.25 8.95 -6.78
N GLN A 20 -3.09 8.19 -7.86
CA GLN A 20 -2.70 6.79 -7.74
C GLN A 20 -1.35 6.79 -7.04
N LEU A 21 -1.30 6.12 -5.89
CA LEU A 21 -0.05 5.95 -5.15
C LEU A 21 0.88 5.07 -5.99
N GLY A 22 2.16 5.46 -6.07
CA GLY A 22 3.17 4.74 -6.85
C GLY A 22 3.47 3.36 -6.28
N LYS A 23 3.72 2.41 -7.18
CA LYS A 23 4.20 1.05 -6.91
C LYS A 23 5.71 1.04 -6.70
N ILE A 24 6.26 -0.12 -6.36
CA ILE A 24 7.72 -0.30 -6.31
C ILE A 24 8.35 0.12 -7.64
N ASN A 25 9.50 0.81 -7.57
CA ASN A 25 10.26 1.38 -8.69
C ASN A 25 9.64 2.60 -9.40
N ASP A 26 8.41 2.99 -9.07
CA ASP A 26 7.84 4.22 -9.61
C ASP A 26 8.63 5.44 -9.13
N LYS A 27 8.66 6.48 -9.98
CA LYS A 27 9.37 7.72 -9.65
C LYS A 27 8.64 8.47 -8.54
N CYS A 28 9.41 8.96 -7.58
CA CYS A 28 8.89 9.70 -6.44
C CYS A 28 9.80 10.89 -6.10
N ARG A 29 9.21 11.93 -5.50
CA ARG A 29 9.95 13.01 -4.84
C ARG A 29 9.82 12.94 -3.33
N THR A 30 8.68 12.45 -2.87
CA THR A 30 8.35 12.30 -1.45
C THR A 30 7.76 10.91 -1.21
N VAL A 31 7.75 10.45 0.05
CA VAL A 31 7.18 9.13 0.40
C VAL A 31 5.67 9.07 0.16
N GLN A 32 4.99 10.21 0.21
CA GLN A 32 3.54 10.34 -0.02
C GLN A 32 3.13 10.06 -1.46
N GLU A 33 4.08 10.11 -2.40
CA GLU A 33 3.86 9.74 -3.81
C GLU A 33 3.93 8.21 -4.00
N CYS A 34 4.41 7.46 -2.99
CA CYS A 34 4.46 6.00 -2.99
C CYS A 34 3.25 5.39 -2.28
N GLY A 35 3.11 4.06 -2.32
CA GLY A 35 2.08 3.32 -1.59
C GLY A 35 2.00 3.63 -0.08
N ASN A 36 0.88 3.25 0.53
CA ASN A 36 0.52 3.68 1.88
C ASN A 36 1.50 3.25 2.99
N PHE A 37 1.80 1.95 3.09
CA PHE A 37 2.55 1.38 4.20
C PHE A 37 3.83 0.74 3.70
N GLY A 38 4.91 0.90 4.46
CA GLY A 38 6.14 0.19 4.14
C GLY A 38 6.88 0.70 2.92
N TYR A 39 6.54 1.88 2.41
CA TYR A 39 7.27 2.52 1.32
C TYR A 39 8.20 3.61 1.84
N LEU A 40 9.24 3.85 1.06
CA LEU A 40 10.13 5.00 1.16
C LEU A 40 10.49 5.47 -0.24
N CYS A 41 10.61 6.79 -0.41
CA CYS A 41 11.20 7.35 -1.62
C CYS A 41 12.71 7.41 -1.43
N ALA A 42 13.45 6.48 -2.04
CA ALA A 42 14.90 6.43 -1.91
C ALA A 42 15.59 6.26 -3.25
N ARG A 43 16.68 5.50 -3.29
CA ARG A 43 17.69 5.41 -4.35
C ARG A 43 17.10 5.68 -5.75
N ASN A 44 17.76 6.55 -6.51
CA ASN A 44 17.34 6.95 -7.86
C ASN A 44 15.94 7.60 -7.92
N ARG A 45 15.45 8.16 -6.80
CA ARG A 45 14.13 8.78 -6.66
C ARG A 45 13.02 7.81 -7.05
N THR A 46 13.09 6.61 -6.48
CA THR A 46 12.11 5.55 -6.71
C THR A 46 11.50 5.04 -5.41
N CYS A 47 10.25 4.60 -5.49
CA CYS A 47 9.54 3.95 -4.40
C CYS A 47 10.17 2.58 -4.11
N GLN A 48 10.54 2.34 -2.86
CA GLN A 48 11.17 1.12 -2.39
C GLN A 48 10.54 0.68 -1.07
N CYS A 49 10.72 -0.58 -0.69
CA CYS A 49 10.22 -1.07 0.58
C CYS A 49 11.10 -0.65 1.76
N LEU A 50 10.47 -0.40 2.90
CA LEU A 50 11.11 -0.14 4.19
C LEU A 50 11.67 -1.44 4.76
N HIS A 51 12.78 -1.87 4.20
CA HIS A 51 13.53 -3.03 4.66
C HIS A 51 14.15 -2.78 6.04
N PRO A 52 14.19 -3.78 6.95
CA PRO A 52 13.76 -5.17 6.79
C PRO A 52 12.27 -5.45 7.06
N LEU A 53 11.52 -4.44 7.52
CA LEU A 53 10.15 -4.61 8.00
C LEU A 53 9.14 -4.89 6.88
N TYR A 54 9.41 -4.39 5.68
CA TYR A 54 8.56 -4.60 4.51
C TYR A 54 9.39 -5.16 3.37
N VAL A 55 8.80 -6.12 2.67
CA VAL A 55 9.42 -6.83 1.54
C VAL A 55 8.52 -6.72 0.31
N PRO A 56 9.06 -6.83 -0.91
CA PRO A 56 8.24 -6.95 -2.10
C PRO A 56 7.32 -8.17 -2.00
N ASN A 57 6.08 -8.04 -2.45
CA ASN A 57 5.20 -9.17 -2.70
C ASN A 57 5.78 -10.06 -3.82
N LYS A 58 5.15 -11.21 -4.07
CA LYS A 58 5.58 -12.17 -5.11
C LYS A 58 5.74 -11.52 -6.49
N GLU A 59 4.85 -10.59 -6.79
CA GLU A 59 4.80 -9.91 -8.09
C GLU A 59 5.83 -8.78 -8.19
N GLY A 60 6.49 -8.42 -7.09
CA GLY A 60 7.48 -7.35 -7.05
C GLY A 60 6.91 -5.95 -7.23
N GLU A 61 5.59 -5.80 -7.10
CA GLU A 61 4.87 -4.56 -7.38
C GLU A 61 4.54 -3.78 -6.11
N GLU A 62 4.32 -4.48 -4.99
CA GLU A 62 3.86 -3.88 -3.75
C GLU A 62 4.71 -4.28 -2.54
N CYS A 63 4.87 -3.36 -1.59
CA CYS A 63 5.51 -3.65 -0.31
C CYS A 63 4.50 -4.24 0.66
N VAL A 64 4.79 -5.44 1.16
CA VAL A 64 4.01 -6.15 2.18
C VAL A 64 4.79 -6.25 3.48
N GLY A 65 4.09 -6.13 4.61
CA GLY A 65 4.67 -6.19 5.94
C GLY A 65 4.95 -7.62 6.38
N ILE A 66 6.09 -7.80 7.04
CA ILE A 66 6.36 -9.01 7.84
C ILE A 66 5.47 -9.02 9.10
N ILE A 67 5.60 -10.03 9.95
CA ILE A 67 4.82 -10.11 11.18
C ILE A 67 4.99 -8.86 12.07
N ASP A 68 3.90 -8.48 12.74
CA ASP A 68 3.73 -7.29 13.58
C ASP A 68 3.79 -5.94 12.84
N GLN A 69 3.89 -5.94 11.51
CA GLN A 69 3.88 -4.71 10.72
C GLN A 69 2.48 -4.23 10.37
N LYS A 70 2.39 -2.92 10.12
CA LYS A 70 1.11 -2.25 9.89
C LYS A 70 0.49 -2.68 8.57
N CYS A 71 -0.80 -3.01 8.63
CA CYS A 71 -1.57 -3.43 7.46
C CYS A 71 -2.97 -2.80 7.47
N ARG A 72 -3.71 -3.00 6.38
CA ARG A 72 -5.13 -2.61 6.27
C ARG A 72 -5.97 -3.76 5.70
N TYR A 73 -5.40 -4.50 4.76
CA TYR A 73 -5.97 -5.69 4.15
C TYR A 73 -4.96 -6.83 4.23
N ASP A 74 -5.42 -8.07 4.10
CA ASP A 74 -4.56 -9.26 4.12
C ASP A 74 -3.50 -9.23 3.02
N SER A 75 -3.81 -8.60 1.88
CA SER A 75 -2.86 -8.39 0.78
C SER A 75 -1.66 -7.51 1.14
N HIS A 76 -1.71 -6.78 2.25
CA HIS A 76 -0.58 -5.98 2.75
C HIS A 76 0.38 -6.78 3.64
N CYS A 77 0.14 -8.08 3.84
CA CYS A 77 0.98 -8.95 4.65
C CYS A 77 1.69 -9.98 3.77
N ILE A 78 2.82 -10.48 4.24
CA ILE A 78 3.54 -11.60 3.62
C ILE A 78 2.64 -12.83 3.43
N GLU A 79 3.06 -13.74 2.54
CA GLU A 79 2.36 -15.00 2.36
C GLU A 79 2.30 -15.81 3.66
N GLY A 80 1.14 -16.42 3.91
CA GLY A 80 0.89 -17.14 5.16
C GLY A 80 0.45 -16.24 6.32
N ALA A 81 0.40 -14.92 6.15
CA ALA A 81 -0.14 -13.98 7.13
C ALA A 81 -1.50 -13.39 6.73
N PHE A 82 -2.18 -12.77 7.68
CA PHE A 82 -3.41 -12.01 7.52
C PHE A 82 -3.33 -10.72 8.35
N CYS A 83 -4.20 -9.75 8.06
CA CYS A 83 -4.22 -8.45 8.73
C CYS A 83 -5.18 -8.46 9.92
N GLU A 84 -4.66 -8.76 11.11
CA GLU A 84 -5.46 -8.83 12.32
C GLU A 84 -6.00 -7.44 12.69
N GLY A 85 -7.34 -7.35 12.77
CA GLY A 85 -8.05 -6.14 13.17
C GLY A 85 -7.77 -4.93 12.28
N GLN A 86 -7.36 -5.14 11.03
CA GLN A 86 -6.93 -4.08 10.10
C GLN A 86 -5.78 -3.22 10.67
N LYS A 87 -4.89 -3.84 11.46
CA LYS A 87 -3.82 -3.13 12.18
C LYS A 87 -2.46 -3.75 11.98
N ILE A 88 -2.30 -5.04 12.28
CA ILE A 88 -1.00 -5.72 12.28
C ILE A 88 -1.03 -7.05 11.55
N CYS A 89 0.04 -7.41 10.87
CA CYS A 89 0.19 -8.70 10.22
C CYS A 89 0.45 -9.80 11.26
N LYS A 90 -0.32 -10.90 11.17
CA LYS A 90 -0.13 -12.11 11.97
C LYS A 90 -0.13 -13.36 11.10
N CYS A 91 0.59 -14.39 11.51
CA CYS A 91 0.53 -15.67 10.82
C CYS A 91 -0.87 -16.29 10.91
N LYS A 92 -1.32 -16.90 9.82
CA LYS A 92 -2.53 -17.72 9.78
C LYS A 92 -2.36 -18.93 10.71
N ASP A 93 -3.49 -19.53 11.08
CA ASP A 93 -3.53 -20.70 11.96
C ASP A 93 -2.50 -21.76 11.51
N TYR A 94 -1.86 -22.43 12.49
CA TYR A 94 -0.83 -23.47 12.31
C TYR A 94 0.53 -23.00 11.77
N LEU A 95 0.71 -21.71 11.49
CA LEU A 95 1.99 -21.11 11.14
C LEU A 95 2.51 -20.21 12.27
N TYR A 96 3.83 -20.12 12.37
CA TYR A 96 4.53 -19.35 13.40
C TYR A 96 5.57 -18.44 12.76
N PRO A 97 5.80 -17.23 13.33
CA PRO A 97 6.86 -16.35 12.87
C PRO A 97 8.23 -16.98 13.15
N ASN A 98 9.10 -17.02 12.15
CA ASN A 98 10.51 -17.35 12.31
C ASN A 98 11.33 -16.10 12.71
N GLU A 99 12.65 -16.24 12.85
CA GLU A 99 13.56 -15.14 13.20
C GLU A 99 13.57 -13.99 12.17
N ASP A 100 13.22 -14.27 10.91
CA ASP A 100 13.10 -13.28 9.83
C ASP A 100 11.71 -12.62 9.77
N GLY A 101 10.80 -12.97 10.68
CA GLY A 101 9.42 -12.49 10.68
C GLY A 101 8.54 -13.08 9.57
N LEU A 102 8.93 -14.23 9.00
CA LEU A 102 8.18 -15.00 8.01
C LEU A 102 7.34 -16.11 8.65
N CYS A 103 6.21 -16.46 8.04
CA CYS A 103 5.35 -17.53 8.54
C CYS A 103 5.80 -18.91 8.04
N SER A 104 6.07 -19.83 8.96
CA SER A 104 6.47 -21.20 8.68
C SER A 104 5.80 -22.19 9.62
N SER A 105 5.58 -23.43 9.19
CA SER A 105 5.17 -24.51 10.09
C SER A 105 6.35 -24.92 10.95
N HIS A 106 6.13 -25.23 12.24
CA HIS A 106 7.14 -25.92 13.03
C HIS A 106 7.44 -27.28 12.38
N SER A 107 8.67 -27.46 11.89
CA SER A 107 9.25 -28.76 11.52
C SER A 107 9.97 -29.37 12.71
#